data_AF-D4N1H0-F1
#
_entry.id   AF-D4N1H0-F1
#
_cell.length_a   1.000
_cell.length_b   1.000
_cell.length_c   1.000
_cell.angle_alpha   90.00
_cell.angle_beta   90.00
_cell.angle_gamma   90.00
#
_symmetry.space_group_name_H-M   'P 1'
#
loop_
_entity.id
_entity.type
_entity.pdbx_description
1 polymer ?
#
loop_
_entity_poly.entity_id
_entity_poly.type
_entity_poly.pdbx_seq_one_letter_code
_entity_poly.pdbx_strand_id
1 'polypeptide(L)'
;MGSKRYEEDFKIIRTAIDSAKNPIDKLGQFFKNYAMINIIIVALNLIVNLYQGLAMEIYIVKMICFVYLAYCIIRMYKEEKSNINQYYQAILYIYGIVVVVIPVILWIARITRLVISNNEGHQVSKMLEMLVNLQVFSAIVLLSVSFLVVSFVCSNKVCAICALANLAVYLIVLAIDKELSIGNIIIHYQDLYYYIVLVLGYMVMAKCIRKE
;
A
#
# COMPACT_ATOMS: atom_id res chain seq x y z
N MET A 1 -34.93 25.30 -32.07
CA MET A 1 -33.44 25.29 -32.01
C MET A 1 -32.87 25.29 -30.58
N GLY A 2 -33.59 25.77 -29.56
CA GLY A 2 -33.10 25.75 -28.16
C GLY A 2 -33.00 24.36 -27.51
N SER A 3 -33.98 23.46 -27.69
CA SER A 3 -34.02 22.19 -26.95
C SER A 3 -32.84 21.25 -27.27
N LYS A 4 -32.37 21.21 -28.53
CA LYS A 4 -31.21 20.40 -28.93
C LYS A 4 -29.91 20.84 -28.25
N ARG A 5 -29.74 22.14 -27.99
CA ARG A 5 -28.55 22.68 -27.31
C ARG A 5 -28.55 22.31 -25.82
N TYR A 6 -29.70 22.38 -25.17
CA TYR A 6 -29.84 21.92 -23.78
C TYR A 6 -29.59 20.41 -23.63
N GLU A 7 -30.03 19.61 -24.59
CA GLU A 7 -29.82 18.16 -24.58
C GLU A 7 -28.34 17.78 -24.74
N GLU A 8 -27.61 18.51 -25.60
CA GLU A 8 -26.16 18.40 -25.74
C GLU A 8 -25.42 18.86 -24.48
N ASP A 9 -25.82 19.99 -23.88
CA ASP A 9 -25.23 20.48 -22.63
C ASP A 9 -25.46 19.50 -21.47
N PHE A 10 -26.67 18.94 -21.33
CA PHE A 10 -26.97 17.90 -20.34
C PHE A 10 -26.16 16.62 -20.59
N LYS A 11 -25.96 16.24 -21.85
CA LYS A 11 -25.13 15.08 -22.20
C LYS A 11 -23.67 15.30 -21.85
N ILE A 12 -23.14 16.51 -22.07
CA ILE A 12 -21.77 16.89 -21.68
C ILE A 12 -21.63 16.86 -20.16
N ILE A 13 -22.58 17.43 -19.42
CA ILE A 13 -22.59 17.41 -17.94
C ILE A 13 -22.67 15.97 -17.43
N ARG A 14 -23.55 15.14 -17.99
CA ARG A 14 -23.67 13.73 -17.61
C ARG A 14 -22.40 12.93 -17.90
N THR A 15 -21.80 13.15 -19.07
CA THR A 15 -20.53 12.50 -19.46
C THR A 15 -19.39 12.94 -18.54
N ALA A 16 -19.36 14.21 -18.13
CA ALA A 16 -18.37 14.70 -17.18
C ALA A 16 -18.55 14.10 -15.78
N ILE A 17 -19.79 13.95 -15.30
CA ILE A 17 -20.12 13.30 -14.03
C ILE A 17 -19.78 11.80 -14.08
N ASP A 18 -20.23 11.09 -15.11
CA ASP A 18 -19.93 9.66 -15.29
C ASP A 18 -18.42 9.43 -15.43
N SER A 19 -17.71 10.31 -16.13
CA SER A 19 -16.25 10.27 -16.26
C SER A 19 -15.52 10.62 -14.96
N ALA A 20 -16.12 11.35 -14.02
CA ALA A 20 -15.55 11.59 -12.69
C ALA A 20 -15.79 10.43 -11.72
N LYS A 21 -16.89 9.69 -11.90
CA LYS A 21 -17.28 8.52 -11.10
C LYS A 21 -16.49 7.26 -11.46
N ASN A 22 -16.27 7.02 -12.75
CA ASN A 22 -15.51 5.87 -13.27
C ASN A 22 -14.07 5.70 -12.70
N PRO A 23 -13.25 6.74 -12.54
CA PRO A 23 -11.90 6.60 -11.98
C PRO A 23 -11.90 6.33 -10.47
N ILE A 24 -12.91 6.82 -9.75
CA ILE A 24 -13.05 6.58 -8.32
C ILE A 24 -13.35 5.09 -8.06
N ASP A 25 -14.23 4.48 -8.85
CA ASP A 25 -14.52 3.04 -8.75
C ASP A 25 -13.31 2.16 -9.05
N LYS A 26 -12.53 2.50 -10.09
CA LYS A 26 -11.28 1.81 -10.42
C LYS A 26 -10.25 1.90 -9.30
N LEU A 27 -10.14 3.06 -8.63
CA LEU A 27 -9.30 3.22 -7.45
C LEU A 27 -9.75 2.32 -6.29
N GLY A 28 -11.07 2.21 -6.07
CA GLY A 28 -11.64 1.29 -5.10
C GLY A 28 -11.30 -0.17 -5.40
N GLN A 29 -11.37 -0.57 -6.67
CA GLN A 29 -10.97 -1.91 -7.12
C GLN A 29 -9.47 -2.15 -6.94
N PHE A 30 -8.63 -1.14 -7.20
CA PHE A 30 -7.19 -1.21 -6.93
C PHE A 30 -6.89 -1.45 -5.46
N PHE A 31 -7.49 -0.68 -4.53
CA PHE A 31 -7.25 -0.90 -3.10
C PHE A 31 -7.73 -2.27 -2.62
N LYS A 32 -8.81 -2.80 -3.19
CA LYS A 32 -9.24 -4.16 -2.91
C LYS A 32 -8.20 -5.20 -3.36
N ASN A 33 -7.66 -5.06 -4.56
CA ASN A 33 -6.61 -5.95 -5.08
C ASN A 33 -5.32 -5.82 -4.26
N TYR A 34 -4.96 -4.59 -3.89
CA TYR A 34 -3.82 -4.29 -3.03
C TYR A 34 -3.98 -4.95 -1.65
N ALA A 35 -5.18 -4.89 -1.04
CA ALA A 35 -5.47 -5.58 0.21
C ALA A 35 -5.30 -7.10 0.08
N MET A 36 -5.85 -7.71 -0.98
CA MET A 36 -5.73 -9.17 -1.22
C MET A 36 -4.29 -9.62 -1.36
N ILE A 37 -3.45 -8.87 -2.08
CA ILE A 37 -2.03 -9.19 -2.23
C ILE A 37 -1.30 -9.03 -0.91
N ASN A 38 -1.61 -7.99 -0.13
CA ASN A 38 -1.03 -7.84 1.20
C ASN A 38 -1.43 -8.97 2.15
N ILE A 39 -2.67 -9.49 2.10
CA ILE A 39 -3.07 -10.67 2.87
C ILE A 39 -2.17 -11.87 2.53
N ILE A 40 -1.91 -12.10 1.24
CA ILE A 40 -1.01 -13.17 0.80
C ILE A 40 0.41 -12.94 1.33
N ILE A 41 0.95 -11.72 1.23
CA ILE A 41 2.29 -11.38 1.73
C ILE A 41 2.40 -11.58 3.24
N VAL A 42 1.38 -11.18 4.01
CA VAL A 42 1.29 -11.37 5.46
C VAL A 42 1.25 -12.86 5.81
N ALA A 43 0.41 -13.65 5.13
CA ALA A 43 0.35 -15.09 5.35
C ALA A 43 1.71 -15.75 5.06
N LEU A 44 2.37 -15.35 3.97
CA LEU A 44 3.71 -15.79 3.64
C LEU A 44 4.75 -15.40 4.71
N ASN A 45 4.70 -14.18 5.26
CA ASN A 45 5.56 -13.76 6.37
C ASN A 45 5.40 -14.66 7.60
N LEU A 46 4.16 -14.99 7.98
CA LEU A 46 3.88 -15.86 9.11
C LEU A 46 4.44 -17.27 8.89
N ILE A 47 4.36 -17.80 7.66
CA ILE A 47 4.94 -19.11 7.31
C ILE A 47 6.47 -19.08 7.43
N VAL A 48 7.15 -18.01 7.02
CA VAL A 48 8.61 -17.86 7.19
C VAL A 48 9.00 -17.89 8.67
N ASN A 49 8.23 -17.22 9.53
CA ASN A 49 8.49 -17.21 10.97
C ASN A 49 8.34 -18.60 11.60
N LEU A 50 7.50 -19.47 11.02
CA LEU A 50 7.34 -20.86 11.44
C LEU A 50 8.42 -21.78 10.85
N TYR A 51 8.83 -21.55 9.60
CA TYR A 51 9.75 -22.38 8.85
C TYR A 51 10.86 -21.54 8.21
N GLN A 52 11.93 -21.28 8.98
CA GLN A 52 13.08 -20.49 8.52
C GLN A 52 13.76 -21.06 7.26
N GLY A 53 13.67 -22.38 7.03
CA GLY A 53 14.21 -23.03 5.83
C GLY A 53 13.54 -22.62 4.51
N LEU A 54 12.30 -22.13 4.55
CA LEU A 54 11.54 -21.69 3.36
C LEU A 54 11.70 -20.19 3.06
N ALA A 55 12.56 -19.48 3.80
CA ALA A 55 12.68 -18.02 3.72
C ALA A 55 13.05 -17.51 2.31
N MET A 56 13.92 -18.23 1.60
CA MET A 56 14.36 -17.84 0.25
C MET A 56 13.26 -18.06 -0.80
N GLU A 57 12.54 -19.18 -0.73
CA GLU A 57 11.45 -19.50 -1.65
C GLU A 57 10.29 -18.52 -1.48
N ILE A 58 9.90 -18.26 -0.23
CA ILE A 58 8.84 -17.30 0.09
C ILE A 58 9.24 -15.88 -0.33
N TYR A 59 10.52 -15.54 -0.28
CA TYR A 59 11.00 -14.25 -0.77
C TYR A 59 10.83 -14.12 -2.29
N ILE A 60 11.11 -15.16 -3.08
CA ILE A 60 10.88 -15.16 -4.53
C ILE A 60 9.40 -14.95 -4.83
N VAL A 61 8.50 -15.62 -4.09
CA VAL A 61 7.05 -15.43 -4.24
C VAL A 61 6.65 -13.98 -3.93
N LYS A 62 7.21 -13.35 -2.88
CA LYS A 62 6.96 -11.93 -2.59
C LYS A 62 7.42 -11.01 -3.73
N MET A 63 8.57 -11.28 -4.34
CA MET A 63 9.04 -10.50 -5.49
C MET A 63 8.07 -10.59 -6.67
N ILE A 64 7.52 -11.78 -6.95
CA ILE A 64 6.49 -11.96 -7.97
C ILE A 64 5.24 -11.13 -7.65
N CYS A 65 4.80 -11.11 -6.37
CA CYS A 65 3.69 -10.28 -5.93
C CYS A 65 3.96 -8.77 -6.14
N PHE A 66 5.18 -8.29 -5.84
CA PHE A 66 5.54 -6.89 -6.07
C PHE A 66 5.60 -6.52 -7.56
N VAL A 67 6.12 -7.42 -8.40
CA VAL A 67 6.11 -7.22 -9.87
C VAL A 67 4.67 -7.15 -10.39
N TYR A 68 3.77 -8.00 -9.88
CA TYR A 68 2.35 -7.94 -10.22
C TYR A 68 1.70 -6.61 -9.78
N LEU A 69 2.00 -6.13 -8.57
CA LEU A 69 1.53 -4.82 -8.09
C LEU A 69 2.03 -3.68 -8.97
N ALA A 70 3.32 -3.69 -9.33
CA ALA A 70 3.91 -2.71 -10.24
C ALA A 70 3.21 -2.73 -11.61
N TYR A 71 2.95 -3.92 -12.14
CA TYR A 71 2.20 -4.08 -13.38
C TYR A 71 0.78 -3.51 -13.29
N CYS A 72 0.06 -3.77 -12.19
CA CYS A 72 -1.27 -3.19 -11.97
C CYS A 72 -1.24 -1.66 -11.97
N ILE A 73 -0.25 -1.05 -11.28
CA ILE A 73 -0.11 0.40 -11.22
C ILE A 73 0.23 0.98 -12.60
N ILE A 74 1.17 0.38 -13.33
CA ILE A 74 1.56 0.84 -14.68
C ILE A 74 0.37 0.73 -15.64
N ARG A 75 -0.38 -0.37 -15.57
CA ARG A 75 -1.58 -0.57 -16.39
C ARG A 75 -2.62 0.51 -16.10
N MET A 76 -2.91 0.78 -14.84
CA MET A 76 -3.84 1.85 -14.45
C MET A 76 -3.35 3.22 -14.92
N TYR A 77 -2.05 3.51 -14.77
CA TYR A 77 -1.46 4.75 -15.25
C TYR A 77 -1.64 4.93 -16.77
N LYS A 78 -1.46 3.85 -17.55
CA LYS A 78 -1.64 3.89 -19.01
C LYS A 78 -3.10 4.07 -19.42
N GLU A 79 -4.03 3.42 -18.71
CA GLU A 79 -5.46 3.55 -18.95
C GLU A 79 -6.00 4.95 -18.58
N GLU A 80 -5.36 5.65 -17.64
CA GLU A 80 -5.87 6.88 -17.04
C GLU A 80 -5.03 8.13 -17.33
N LYS A 81 -4.08 8.05 -18.27
CA LYS A 81 -3.17 9.16 -18.61
C LYS A 81 -3.90 10.46 -18.99
N SER A 82 -5.11 10.37 -19.53
CA SER A 82 -5.94 11.52 -19.94
C SER A 82 -6.94 11.98 -18.88
N ASN A 83 -6.95 11.39 -17.68
CA ASN A 83 -7.92 11.75 -16.66
C ASN A 83 -7.60 13.13 -16.06
N ILE A 84 -8.62 13.97 -15.91
CA ILE A 84 -8.49 15.37 -15.47
C ILE A 84 -8.31 15.47 -13.94
N ASN A 85 -8.69 14.42 -13.18
CA ASN A 85 -8.63 14.44 -11.72
C ASN A 85 -7.18 14.35 -11.19
N GLN A 86 -6.62 15.50 -10.78
CA GLN A 86 -5.27 15.62 -10.25
C GLN A 86 -5.03 14.77 -8.98
N TYR A 87 -6.04 14.57 -8.13
CA TYR A 87 -5.91 13.77 -6.91
C TYR A 87 -5.72 12.29 -7.21
N TYR A 88 -6.43 11.79 -8.22
CA TYR A 88 -6.30 10.40 -8.68
C TYR A 88 -4.90 10.15 -9.26
N GLN A 89 -4.40 11.07 -10.08
CA GLN A 89 -3.03 11.00 -10.61
C GLN A 89 -2.00 11.05 -9.48
N ALA A 90 -2.15 11.95 -8.50
CA ALA A 90 -1.23 12.03 -7.36
C ALA A 90 -1.17 10.74 -6.55
N ILE A 91 -2.31 10.08 -6.29
CA ILE A 91 -2.32 8.76 -5.62
C ILE A 91 -1.55 7.74 -6.46
N LEU A 92 -1.83 7.64 -7.76
CA LEU A 92 -1.12 6.68 -8.62
C LEU A 92 0.39 6.93 -8.65
N TYR A 93 0.83 8.19 -8.65
CA TYR A 93 2.26 8.52 -8.58
C TYR A 93 2.89 8.11 -7.25
N ILE A 94 2.23 8.43 -6.13
CA ILE A 94 2.72 8.07 -4.79
C ILE A 94 2.80 6.55 -4.65
N TYR A 95 1.76 5.81 -5.07
CA TYR A 95 1.78 4.35 -5.07
C TYR A 95 2.83 3.78 -6.01
N GLY A 96 2.95 4.31 -7.23
CA GLY A 96 3.96 3.88 -8.19
C GLY A 96 5.37 4.03 -7.67
N ILE A 97 5.67 5.13 -6.98
CA ILE A 97 6.99 5.33 -6.38
C ILE A 97 7.16 4.43 -5.15
N VAL A 98 6.27 4.51 -4.17
CA VAL A 98 6.47 3.84 -2.87
C VAL A 98 6.41 2.31 -3.00
N VAL A 99 5.44 1.78 -3.76
CA VAL A 99 5.23 0.32 -3.89
C VAL A 99 6.28 -0.34 -4.78
N VAL A 100 6.90 0.39 -5.71
CA VAL A 100 7.91 -0.18 -6.63
C VAL A 100 9.33 0.06 -6.11
N VAL A 101 9.64 1.28 -5.68
CA VAL A 101 11.02 1.66 -5.32
C VAL A 101 11.48 0.95 -4.05
N ILE A 102 10.62 0.86 -3.02
CA ILE A 102 11.04 0.30 -1.72
C ILE A 102 11.38 -1.20 -1.82
N PRO A 103 10.56 -2.06 -2.45
CA PRO A 103 10.94 -3.47 -2.64
C PRO A 103 12.20 -3.66 -3.49
N VAL A 104 12.43 -2.80 -4.49
CA VAL A 104 13.63 -2.84 -5.34
C VAL A 104 14.88 -2.50 -4.53
N ILE A 105 14.84 -1.45 -3.70
CA ILE A 105 15.97 -1.10 -2.82
C ILE A 105 16.27 -2.25 -1.85
N LEU A 106 15.24 -2.86 -1.26
CA LEU A 106 15.41 -4.02 -0.38
C LEU A 106 16.02 -5.23 -1.08
N TRP A 107 15.62 -5.49 -2.33
CA TRP A 107 16.20 -6.55 -3.14
C TRP A 107 17.68 -6.32 -3.43
N ILE A 108 18.04 -5.09 -3.83
CA ILE A 108 19.44 -4.70 -4.05
C ILE A 108 20.26 -4.86 -2.76
N ALA A 109 19.78 -4.31 -1.64
CA ALA A 109 20.47 -4.40 -0.35
C ALA A 109 20.70 -5.87 0.09
N ARG A 110 19.74 -6.75 -0.19
CA ARG A 110 19.84 -8.18 0.15
C ARG A 110 20.82 -8.92 -0.77
N ILE A 111 20.88 -8.59 -2.06
CA ILE A 111 21.91 -9.11 -2.97
C ILE A 111 23.30 -8.64 -2.54
N THR A 112 23.46 -7.37 -2.21
CA THR A 112 24.73 -6.83 -1.71
C THR A 112 25.21 -7.59 -0.47
N ARG A 113 24.29 -7.95 0.44
CA ARG A 113 24.61 -8.81 1.60
C ARG A 113 25.07 -10.22 1.21
N LEU A 114 24.49 -10.83 0.18
CA LEU A 114 24.88 -12.16 -0.29
C LEU A 114 26.25 -12.16 -0.96
N VAL A 115 26.68 -11.02 -1.51
CA VAL A 115 27.96 -10.88 -2.23
C VAL A 115 29.12 -10.48 -1.30
N ILE A 116 28.86 -9.72 -0.23
CA ILE A 116 29.90 -9.25 0.71
C ILE A 116 30.15 -10.29 1.82
N SER A 117 31.35 -10.85 1.85
CA SER A 117 31.79 -11.89 2.79
C SER A 117 32.36 -11.35 4.11
N ASN A 118 31.84 -11.90 5.21
CA ASN A 118 32.36 -12.06 6.59
C ASN A 118 32.83 -10.88 7.46
N ASN A 119 33.45 -9.78 7.00
CA ASN A 119 33.93 -8.73 7.94
C ASN A 119 32.99 -7.52 8.11
N GLU A 120 32.21 -7.16 7.08
CA GLU A 120 31.24 -6.05 7.14
C GLU A 120 29.79 -6.54 7.30
N GLY A 121 29.59 -7.86 7.42
CA GLY A 121 28.28 -8.48 7.46
C GLY A 121 27.39 -7.99 8.61
N HIS A 122 27.99 -7.58 9.73
CA HIS A 122 27.26 -7.00 10.85
C HIS A 122 26.70 -5.60 10.52
N GLN A 123 27.50 -4.73 9.90
CA GLN A 123 27.06 -3.39 9.49
C GLN A 123 25.97 -3.47 8.40
N VAL A 124 26.14 -4.38 7.43
CA VAL A 124 25.13 -4.64 6.40
C VAL A 124 23.85 -5.24 7.00
N SER A 125 23.96 -6.08 8.04
CA SER A 125 22.79 -6.65 8.72
C SER A 125 21.96 -5.57 9.45
N LYS A 126 22.62 -4.65 10.16
CA LYS A 126 21.97 -3.52 10.83
C LYS A 126 21.33 -2.55 9.84
N MET A 127 21.98 -2.31 8.70
CA MET A 127 21.42 -1.49 7.63
C MET A 127 20.18 -2.14 7.00
N LEU A 128 20.19 -3.46 6.83
CA LEU A 128 19.05 -4.20 6.30
C LEU A 128 17.85 -4.17 7.25
N GLU A 129 18.10 -4.32 8.56
CA GLU A 129 17.08 -4.22 9.60
C GLU A 129 16.44 -2.81 9.63
N MET A 130 17.27 -1.76 9.57
CA MET A 130 16.80 -0.39 9.46
C MET A 130 15.96 -0.16 8.20
N LEU A 131 16.33 -0.77 7.08
CA LEU A 131 15.61 -0.65 5.81
C LEU A 131 14.26 -1.38 5.84
N VAL A 132 14.17 -2.53 6.52
CA VAL A 132 12.89 -3.23 6.77
C VAL A 132 11.99 -2.37 7.67
N ASN A 133 12.53 -1.76 8.72
CA ASN A 133 11.77 -0.85 9.59
C ASN A 133 11.27 0.38 8.82
N LEU A 134 12.09 0.94 7.92
CA LEU A 134 11.69 2.03 7.04
C LEU A 134 10.58 1.59 6.06
N GLN A 135 10.63 0.36 5.57
CA GLN A 135 9.55 -0.20 4.74
C GLN A 135 8.23 -0.28 5.52
N VAL A 136 8.26 -0.79 6.75
CA VAL A 136 7.07 -0.85 7.62
C VAL A 136 6.51 0.54 7.88
N PHE A 137 7.37 1.50 8.23
CA PHE A 137 7.00 2.90 8.41
C PHE A 137 6.35 3.51 7.16
N SER A 138 7.02 3.38 6.01
CA SER A 138 6.57 3.96 4.75
C SER A 138 5.21 3.42 4.31
N ALA A 139 4.91 2.13 4.52
CA ALA A 139 3.62 1.58 4.16
C ALA A 139 2.49 2.08 5.08
N ILE A 140 2.77 2.32 6.36
CA ILE A 140 1.79 2.89 7.30
C ILE A 140 1.52 4.36 6.98
N VAL A 141 2.56 5.12 6.64
CA VAL A 141 2.41 6.48 6.13
C VAL A 141 1.61 6.48 4.83
N LEU A 142 1.91 5.59 3.89
CA LEU A 142 1.20 5.45 2.62
C LEU A 142 -0.30 5.17 2.84
N LEU A 143 -0.63 4.24 3.75
CA LEU A 143 -2.00 3.95 4.14
C LEU A 143 -2.70 5.20 4.70
N SER A 144 -2.03 5.94 5.58
CA SER A 144 -2.58 7.15 6.20
C SER A 144 -2.81 8.28 5.18
N VAL A 145 -1.85 8.51 4.27
CA VAL A 145 -1.99 9.45 3.15
C VAL A 145 -3.16 9.04 2.26
N SER A 146 -3.34 7.75 2.03
CA SER A 146 -4.45 7.24 1.21
C SER A 146 -5.81 7.50 1.85
N PHE A 147 -5.93 7.28 3.16
CA PHE A 147 -7.14 7.63 3.91
C PHE A 147 -7.44 9.13 3.86
N LEU A 148 -6.42 9.99 3.92
CA LEU A 148 -6.59 11.44 3.79
C LEU A 148 -7.10 11.84 2.40
N VAL A 149 -6.52 11.29 1.33
CA VAL A 149 -6.99 11.61 -0.03
C VAL A 149 -8.40 11.08 -0.26
N VAL A 150 -8.71 9.85 0.16
CA VAL A 150 -10.07 9.30 0.11
C VAL A 150 -11.04 10.14 0.92
N SER A 151 -10.63 10.64 2.10
CA SER A 151 -11.45 11.55 2.90
C SER A 151 -11.78 12.84 2.16
N PHE A 152 -10.82 13.40 1.41
CA PHE A 152 -11.01 14.62 0.65
C PHE A 152 -11.94 14.38 -0.55
N VAL A 153 -11.69 13.32 -1.31
CA VAL A 153 -12.47 12.97 -2.51
C VAL A 153 -13.90 12.58 -2.17
N CYS A 154 -14.10 11.74 -1.16
CA CYS A 154 -15.43 11.28 -0.75
C CYS A 154 -16.11 12.22 0.26
N SER A 155 -15.47 13.34 0.64
CA SER A 155 -15.94 14.27 1.69
C SER A 155 -16.30 13.56 3.03
N ASN A 156 -15.69 12.41 3.30
CA ASN A 156 -16.01 11.58 4.46
C ASN A 156 -15.03 11.83 5.61
N LYS A 157 -15.44 12.67 6.57
CA LYS A 157 -14.64 13.05 7.75
C LYS A 157 -14.12 11.87 8.57
N VAL A 158 -14.81 10.72 8.53
CA VAL A 158 -14.39 9.51 9.24
C VAL A 158 -13.05 8.99 8.71
N CYS A 159 -12.80 9.10 7.40
CA CYS A 159 -11.53 8.64 6.80
C CYS A 159 -10.33 9.50 7.25
N ALA A 160 -10.49 10.81 7.39
CA ALA A 160 -9.45 11.68 7.93
C ALA A 160 -9.13 11.36 9.41
N ILE A 161 -10.16 11.10 10.22
CA ILE A 161 -9.97 10.68 11.61
C ILE A 161 -9.23 9.34 11.66
N CYS A 162 -9.59 8.37 10.81
CA CYS A 162 -8.89 7.09 10.69
C CYS A 162 -7.42 7.26 10.32
N ALA A 163 -7.08 8.20 9.41
CA ALA A 163 -5.69 8.46 9.04
C ALA A 163 -4.86 8.97 10.23
N LEU A 164 -5.38 9.95 10.97
CA LEU A 164 -4.71 10.51 12.14
C LEU A 164 -4.59 9.49 13.27
N ALA A 165 -5.67 8.75 13.54
CA ALA A 165 -5.68 7.69 14.54
C ALA A 165 -4.66 6.60 14.20
N ASN A 166 -4.60 6.16 12.93
CA ASN A 166 -3.65 5.16 12.48
C ASN A 166 -2.19 5.57 12.74
N LEU A 167 -1.86 6.83 12.42
CA LEU A 167 -0.50 7.36 12.61
C LEU A 167 -0.17 7.50 14.11
N ALA A 168 -1.12 7.99 14.91
CA ALA A 168 -0.95 8.11 16.36
C ALA A 168 -0.75 6.75 17.05
N VAL A 169 -1.58 5.76 16.71
CA VAL A 169 -1.46 4.41 17.28
C VAL A 169 -0.14 3.77 16.85
N TYR A 170 0.28 3.94 15.60
CA TYR A 170 1.58 3.47 15.15
C TYR A 170 2.75 4.09 15.96
N LEU A 171 2.73 5.41 16.21
CA LEU A 171 3.77 6.06 17.01
C LEU A 171 3.79 5.55 18.45
N ILE A 172 2.63 5.25 19.04
CA ILE A 172 2.52 4.65 20.38
C ILE A 172 3.11 3.24 20.38
N VAL A 173 2.77 2.41 19.39
CA VAL A 173 3.31 1.05 19.26
C VAL A 173 4.83 1.07 19.06
N LEU A 174 5.32 2.00 18.24
CA LEU A 174 6.75 2.24 18.02
C LEU A 174 7.47 2.64 19.32
N ALA A 175 6.85 3.48 20.15
CA ALA A 175 7.43 3.92 21.42
C ALA A 175 7.45 2.82 22.50
N ILE A 176 6.55 1.84 22.42
CA ILE A 176 6.48 0.73 23.37
C ILE A 176 7.60 -0.29 23.10
N ASP A 177 7.99 -0.48 21.83
CA ASP A 177 9.06 -1.38 21.35
C ASP A 177 9.10 -2.72 22.10
N LYS A 178 7.95 -3.39 22.18
CA LYS A 178 7.83 -4.72 22.81
C LYS A 178 7.88 -5.82 21.76
N GLU A 179 8.39 -6.96 22.20
CA GLU A 179 8.37 -8.22 21.48
C GLU A 179 7.34 -9.17 22.08
N LEU A 180 6.60 -9.87 21.23
CA LEU A 180 5.74 -10.97 21.60
C LEU A 180 6.47 -12.27 21.26
N SER A 181 6.91 -12.99 22.28
CA SER A 181 7.47 -14.34 22.13
C SER A 181 6.41 -15.37 22.47
N ILE A 182 6.01 -16.18 21.48
CA ILE A 182 5.15 -17.35 21.68
C ILE A 182 5.97 -18.59 21.28
N GLY A 183 6.49 -19.30 22.28
CA GLY A 183 7.36 -20.45 22.05
C GLY A 183 8.68 -20.05 21.38
N ASN A 184 8.95 -20.56 20.18
CA ASN A 184 10.17 -20.28 19.41
C ASN A 184 10.01 -19.14 18.40
N ILE A 185 8.86 -18.46 18.41
CA ILE A 185 8.50 -17.41 17.46
C ILE A 185 8.53 -16.06 18.18
N ILE A 186 9.44 -15.18 17.77
CA ILE A 186 9.54 -13.80 18.25
C ILE A 186 8.93 -12.90 17.16
N ILE A 187 7.86 -12.17 17.49
CA ILE A 187 7.22 -11.19 16.61
C ILE A 187 7.18 -9.85 17.32
N HIS A 188 7.67 -8.80 16.67
CA HIS A 188 7.56 -7.45 17.21
C HIS A 188 6.11 -6.98 17.16
N TYR A 189 5.64 -6.29 18.20
CA TYR A 189 4.28 -5.72 18.21
C TYR A 189 4.05 -4.76 17.03
N GLN A 190 5.11 -4.10 16.56
CA GLN A 190 5.10 -3.26 15.37
C GLN A 190 4.72 -4.04 14.10
N ASP A 191 5.26 -5.23 13.90
CA ASP A 191 4.97 -6.06 12.73
C ASP A 191 3.54 -6.60 12.75
N LEU A 192 3.07 -6.97 13.94
CA LEU A 192 1.70 -7.45 14.12
C LEU A 192 0.68 -6.33 13.88
N TYR A 193 0.95 -5.13 14.39
CA TYR A 193 0.17 -3.94 14.09
C TYR A 193 0.15 -3.67 12.58
N TYR A 194 1.32 -3.65 11.94
CA TYR A 194 1.49 -3.46 10.51
C TYR A 194 0.64 -4.46 9.70
N TYR A 195 0.69 -5.75 10.02
CA TYR A 195 -0.06 -6.79 9.33
C TYR A 195 -1.58 -6.59 9.42
N ILE A 196 -2.09 -6.32 10.62
CA ILE A 196 -3.53 -6.14 10.85
C ILE A 196 -4.03 -4.87 10.16
N VAL A 197 -3.28 -3.77 10.32
CA VAL A 197 -3.69 -2.43 9.88
C VAL A 197 -3.62 -2.27 8.38
N LEU A 198 -2.62 -2.85 7.70
CA LEU A 198 -2.61 -2.84 6.23
C LEU A 198 -3.85 -3.55 5.69
N VAL A 199 -4.09 -4.78 6.14
CA VAL A 199 -5.19 -5.59 5.60
C VAL A 199 -6.55 -4.93 5.87
N LEU A 200 -6.83 -4.58 7.13
CA LEU A 200 -8.11 -3.96 7.50
C LEU A 200 -8.24 -2.55 6.91
N GLY A 201 -7.18 -1.75 6.93
CA GLY A 201 -7.18 -0.37 6.45
C GLY A 201 -7.51 -0.28 4.96
N TYR A 202 -6.85 -1.09 4.13
CA TYR A 202 -7.13 -1.12 2.69
C TYR A 202 -8.53 -1.65 2.36
N MET A 203 -9.03 -2.63 3.12
CA MET A 203 -10.41 -3.10 2.96
C MET A 203 -11.46 -2.04 3.35
N VAL A 204 -11.21 -1.29 4.42
CA VAL A 204 -12.08 -0.16 4.82
C VAL A 204 -12.07 0.92 3.75
N MET A 205 -10.90 1.29 3.21
CA MET A 205 -10.83 2.27 2.11
C MET A 205 -11.62 1.85 0.87
N ALA A 206 -11.47 0.58 0.45
CA ALA A 206 -12.21 0.06 -0.70
C ALA A 206 -13.73 0.14 -0.48
N LYS A 207 -14.21 -0.06 0.76
CA LYS A 207 -15.63 0.12 1.11
C LYS A 207 -16.05 1.59 1.18
N CYS A 208 -15.19 2.48 1.67
CA CYS A 208 -15.49 3.91 1.77
C CYS A 208 -15.68 4.55 0.39
N ILE A 209 -14.92 4.11 -0.61
CA ILE A 209 -15.02 4.59 -1.99
C ILE A 209 -16.29 4.08 -2.68
N ARG A 210 -16.69 2.84 -2.39
CA ARG A 210 -17.82 2.17 -3.04
C ARG A 210 -19.20 2.60 -2.49
N LYS A 211 -19.25 3.62 -1.64
CA LYS A 211 -20.51 4.16 -1.13
C LYS A 211 -21.10 5.15 -2.14
N GLU A 212 -21.81 4.60 -3.11
CA GLU A 212 -22.95 5.23 -3.78
C GLU A 212 -24.12 4.25 -3.79
#